data_AF-A0AAP0J4W5-F1
#
_entry.id   AF-A0AAP0J4W5-F1
#
_cell.length_a   1.000
_cell.length_b   1.000
_cell.length_c   1.000
_cell.angle_alpha   90.00
_cell.angle_beta   90.00
_cell.angle_gamma   90.00
#
_symmetry.space_group_name_H-M   'P 1'
#
loop_
_entity.id
_entity.type
_entity.pdbx_description
1 polymer ?
#
loop_
_entity_poly.entity_id
_entity_poly.type
_entity_poly.pdbx_seq_one_letter_code
_entity_poly.pdbx_strand_id
1 'polypeptide(L)'
;MINAGLLYEVCDIYCQNADYTRGLRQAIGVREFEDFLRFSFSNSTASSYSLSENAWTSEACSSMRESMQRLSKENLKVILDQSDDQCKILLDEAIDKLKTNTKRLVRRQRRRFNRLQSLFGWNLHYVDATESLLVLAAGNFEETWSRQVVEPSVNIIRSFLNEDVESDLNPETHTRADAQRIDTRDLWRQHVCEACGNRILRGAHEWEQHRQGRGHRKRMLSLKKYKQYLLDRETLAPSISG
;
A
#
# COMPACT_ATOMS: atom_id res chain seq x y z
N MET A 1 -18.69 -6.15 -2.07
CA MET A 1 -17.53 -7.05 -1.84
C MET A 1 -17.87 -8.14 -0.84
N ILE A 2 -18.16 -7.82 0.43
CA ILE A 2 -18.50 -8.85 1.44
C ILE A 2 -19.68 -9.73 0.98
N ASN A 3 -20.80 -9.11 0.61
CA ASN A 3 -21.99 -9.82 0.10
C ASN A 3 -21.74 -10.58 -1.22
N ALA A 4 -20.66 -10.26 -1.93
CA ALA A 4 -20.29 -10.93 -3.18
C ALA A 4 -19.34 -12.11 -2.94
N GLY A 5 -19.01 -12.44 -1.68
CA GLY A 5 -18.22 -13.61 -1.33
C GLY A 5 -16.74 -13.35 -1.02
N LEU A 6 -16.33 -12.09 -0.80
CA LEU A 6 -14.93 -11.75 -0.49
C LEU A 6 -14.33 -12.60 0.64
N LEU A 7 -15.11 -12.89 1.70
CA LEU A 7 -14.61 -13.68 2.82
C LEU A 7 -14.19 -15.08 2.40
N TYR A 8 -14.89 -15.71 1.46
CA TYR A 8 -14.52 -17.02 0.94
C TYR A 8 -13.18 -16.98 0.20
N GLU A 9 -12.96 -15.95 -0.62
CA GLU A 9 -11.69 -15.75 -1.32
C GLU A 9 -10.54 -15.52 -0.33
N VAL A 10 -10.78 -14.72 0.71
CA VAL A 10 -9.77 -14.45 1.74
C VAL A 10 -9.46 -15.71 2.56
N CYS A 11 -10.45 -16.55 2.87
CA CYS A 11 -10.25 -17.84 3.51
C CYS A 11 -9.33 -18.74 2.67
N ASP A 12 -9.49 -18.76 1.34
CA ASP A 12 -8.65 -19.57 0.45
C ASP A 12 -7.17 -19.13 0.47
N ILE A 13 -6.89 -17.87 0.79
CA ILE A 13 -5.53 -17.30 0.90
C ILE A 13 -4.97 -17.44 2.34
N TYR A 14 -5.85 -17.50 3.34
CA TYR A 14 -5.47 -17.46 4.75
C TYR A 14 -4.49 -18.57 5.13
N CYS A 15 -3.51 -18.21 5.95
CA CYS A 15 -2.57 -19.15 6.57
C CYS A 15 -2.11 -18.52 7.88
N GLN A 16 -2.14 -19.30 8.96
CA GLN A 16 -1.78 -18.82 10.29
C GLN A 16 -0.31 -18.40 10.32
N ASN A 17 -0.02 -17.26 10.95
CA ASN A 17 1.33 -16.68 11.09
C ASN A 17 2.03 -16.39 9.74
N ALA A 18 1.27 -16.07 8.69
CA ALA A 18 1.83 -15.81 7.38
C ALA A 18 2.57 -14.46 7.29
N ASP A 19 3.58 -14.39 6.41
CA ASP A 19 4.23 -13.13 6.06
C ASP A 19 3.37 -12.32 5.08
N TYR A 20 2.72 -11.28 5.59
CA TYR A 20 1.89 -10.34 4.81
C TYR A 20 2.70 -9.26 4.08
N THR A 21 4.04 -9.35 4.07
CA THR A 21 4.91 -8.42 3.36
C THR A 21 5.29 -8.90 1.96
N ARG A 22 4.77 -10.05 1.50
CA ARG A 22 5.19 -10.66 0.22
C ARG A 22 4.01 -11.18 -0.61
N GLY A 23 4.11 -10.99 -1.92
CA GLY A 23 3.22 -11.58 -2.92
C GLY A 23 1.75 -11.25 -2.70
N LEU A 24 0.87 -12.21 -3.03
CA LEU A 24 -0.59 -12.05 -2.98
C LEU A 24 -1.11 -11.72 -1.56
N ARG A 25 -0.38 -12.12 -0.51
CA ARG A 25 -0.76 -11.83 0.89
C ARG A 25 -0.70 -10.33 1.24
N GLN A 26 -0.07 -9.50 0.41
CA GLN A 26 -0.09 -8.05 0.58
C GLN A 26 -1.45 -7.41 0.18
N ALA A 27 -2.35 -8.17 -0.43
CA ALA A 27 -3.65 -7.65 -0.85
C ALA A 27 -4.47 -7.14 0.35
N ILE A 28 -5.10 -5.97 0.18
CA ILE A 28 -5.98 -5.38 1.19
C ILE A 28 -7.21 -6.29 1.32
N GLY A 29 -7.47 -6.75 2.53
CA GLY A 29 -8.50 -7.72 2.87
C GLY A 29 -7.94 -9.05 3.35
N VAL A 30 -6.67 -9.37 3.10
CA VAL A 30 -6.11 -10.64 3.59
C VAL A 30 -5.65 -10.51 5.04
N ARG A 31 -4.85 -9.48 5.34
CA ARG A 31 -4.35 -9.23 6.70
C ARG A 31 -5.45 -8.68 7.62
N GLU A 32 -6.35 -7.86 7.09
CA GLU A 32 -7.39 -7.19 7.87
C GLU A 32 -8.36 -8.18 8.52
N PHE A 33 -8.59 -9.34 7.90
CA PHE A 33 -9.48 -10.38 8.39
C PHE A 33 -8.74 -11.49 9.16
N GLU A 34 -7.43 -11.37 9.39
CA GLU A 34 -6.65 -12.39 10.08
C GLU A 34 -7.18 -12.69 11.49
N ASP A 35 -7.46 -11.66 12.28
CA ASP A 35 -7.94 -11.82 13.66
C ASP A 35 -9.32 -12.49 13.69
N PHE A 36 -10.22 -12.08 12.79
CA PHE A 36 -11.54 -12.68 12.62
C PHE A 36 -11.44 -14.16 12.21
N LEU A 37 -10.63 -14.48 11.21
CA LEU A 37 -10.47 -15.86 10.73
C LEU A 37 -9.81 -16.75 11.77
N ARG A 38 -8.79 -16.24 12.48
CA ARG A 38 -8.14 -16.96 13.57
C ARG A 38 -9.15 -17.31 14.67
N PHE A 39 -9.97 -16.34 15.09
CA PHE A 39 -11.00 -16.56 16.10
C PHE A 39 -12.08 -17.54 15.63
N SER A 40 -12.57 -17.34 14.41
CA SER A 40 -13.61 -18.16 13.78
C SER A 40 -13.19 -19.64 13.68
N PHE A 41 -11.97 -19.92 13.20
CA PHE A 41 -11.48 -21.29 13.07
C PHE A 41 -11.17 -21.93 14.42
N SER A 42 -10.64 -21.17 15.39
CA SER A 42 -10.35 -21.71 16.74
C SER A 42 -11.61 -22.15 17.48
N ASN A 43 -12.70 -21.39 17.36
CA ASN A 43 -13.99 -21.73 17.98
C ASN A 43 -14.70 -22.89 17.26
N SER A 44 -14.50 -23.04 15.95
CA SER A 44 -15.05 -24.17 15.18
C SER A 44 -14.38 -25.50 15.53
N THR A 45 -13.04 -25.51 15.72
CA THR A 45 -12.30 -26.72 16.11
C THR A 45 -12.59 -27.22 17.52
N ALA A 46 -12.96 -26.32 18.44
CA ALA A 46 -13.32 -26.71 19.81
C ALA A 46 -14.60 -27.57 19.88
N SER A 47 -15.43 -27.55 18.84
CA SER A 47 -16.65 -28.35 18.78
C SER A 47 -16.47 -29.74 18.14
N SER A 48 -15.30 -30.06 17.57
CA SER A 48 -15.06 -31.24 16.74
C SER A 48 -13.69 -31.87 17.01
N TYR A 49 -13.59 -32.71 18.05
CA TYR A 49 -12.58 -33.73 18.35
C TYR A 49 -11.06 -33.38 18.34
N SER A 50 -10.35 -33.96 19.32
CA SER A 50 -8.88 -33.92 19.44
C SER A 50 -8.21 -34.79 18.38
N LEU A 51 -7.18 -34.29 17.68
CA LEU A 51 -6.17 -35.13 17.01
C LEU A 51 -4.85 -34.36 16.75
N SER A 52 -3.84 -34.73 17.55
CA SER A 52 -2.42 -35.00 17.23
C SER A 52 -1.62 -34.06 16.31
N GLU A 53 -0.63 -33.39 16.91
CA GLU A 53 0.45 -32.57 16.34
C GLU A 53 1.46 -33.35 15.46
N ASN A 54 1.04 -34.00 14.37
CA ASN A 54 2.01 -34.77 13.58
C ASN A 54 1.95 -34.48 12.07
N ALA A 55 3.10 -34.02 11.56
CA ALA A 55 3.64 -34.19 10.20
C ALA A 55 3.32 -33.13 9.11
N TRP A 56 4.23 -32.17 9.01
CA TRP A 56 4.39 -31.21 7.91
C TRP A 56 5.08 -31.92 6.73
N THR A 57 4.31 -32.32 5.72
CA THR A 57 4.85 -32.72 4.40
C THR A 57 4.09 -32.02 3.26
N SER A 58 4.80 -31.72 2.18
CA SER A 58 4.35 -30.79 1.12
C SER A 58 3.16 -31.29 0.30
N GLU A 59 3.01 -32.61 0.06
CA GLU A 59 1.84 -33.16 -0.64
C GLU A 59 0.59 -33.24 0.26
N ALA A 60 0.77 -33.55 1.55
CA ALA A 60 -0.34 -33.58 2.51
C ALA A 60 -0.96 -32.18 2.69
N CYS A 61 -0.17 -31.11 2.56
CA CYS A 61 -0.68 -29.74 2.60
C CYS A 61 -1.67 -29.41 1.49
N SER A 62 -1.59 -30.02 0.30
CA SER A 62 -2.51 -29.72 -0.81
C SER A 62 -3.86 -30.40 -0.63
N SER A 63 -3.87 -31.69 -0.29
CA SER A 63 -5.10 -32.44 0.02
C SER A 63 -5.77 -31.92 1.30
N MET A 64 -4.97 -31.60 2.32
CA MET A 64 -5.46 -31.01 3.56
C MET A 64 -5.93 -29.58 3.34
N ARG A 65 -5.33 -28.81 2.42
CA ARG A 65 -5.84 -27.48 2.01
C ARG A 65 -7.19 -27.59 1.29
N GLU A 66 -7.43 -28.58 0.44
CA GLU A 66 -8.74 -28.79 -0.19
C GLU A 66 -9.82 -29.25 0.81
N SER A 67 -9.48 -30.17 1.73
CA SER A 67 -10.39 -30.60 2.80
C SER A 67 -10.67 -29.46 3.78
N MET A 68 -9.65 -28.68 4.14
CA MET A 68 -9.77 -27.50 5.01
C MET A 68 -10.46 -26.33 4.29
N GLN A 69 -10.43 -26.25 2.96
CA GLN A 69 -11.19 -25.29 2.14
C GLN A 69 -12.70 -25.59 2.09
N ARG A 70 -13.08 -26.87 1.92
CA ARG A 70 -14.49 -27.28 2.01
C ARG A 70 -15.03 -27.07 3.42
N LEU A 71 -14.27 -27.51 4.42
CA LEU A 71 -14.56 -27.25 5.83
C LEU A 71 -14.61 -25.76 6.13
N SER A 72 -13.71 -24.91 5.58
CA SER A 72 -13.73 -23.48 5.86
C SER A 72 -14.94 -22.76 5.26
N LYS A 73 -15.47 -23.18 4.10
CA LYS A 73 -16.64 -22.52 3.48
C LYS A 73 -17.93 -22.86 4.24
N GLU A 74 -18.12 -24.13 4.58
CA GLU A 74 -19.27 -24.58 5.37
C GLU A 74 -19.18 -24.08 6.82
N ASN A 75 -17.99 -24.13 7.43
CA ASN A 75 -17.77 -23.59 8.78
C ASN A 75 -17.92 -22.07 8.81
N LEU A 76 -17.43 -21.32 7.82
CA LEU A 76 -17.63 -19.86 7.80
C LEU A 76 -19.12 -19.50 7.75
N LYS A 77 -19.91 -20.22 6.95
CA LYS A 77 -21.36 -20.03 6.88
C LYS A 77 -22.03 -20.34 8.22
N VAL A 78 -21.67 -21.47 8.83
CA VAL A 78 -22.18 -21.87 10.15
C VAL A 78 -21.76 -20.88 11.24
N ILE A 79 -20.54 -20.32 11.21
CA ILE A 79 -20.03 -19.34 12.18
C ILE A 79 -20.74 -17.98 12.05
N LEU A 80 -21.03 -17.56 10.81
CA LEU A 80 -21.81 -16.35 10.55
C LEU A 80 -23.26 -16.51 11.05
N ASP A 81 -23.82 -17.72 10.96
CA ASP A 81 -25.18 -18.04 11.39
C ASP A 81 -25.30 -18.32 12.91
N GLN A 82 -24.24 -18.80 13.57
CA GLN A 82 -24.17 -19.11 15.02
C GLN A 82 -23.61 -17.97 15.89
N SER A 83 -23.38 -16.80 15.30
CA SER A 83 -22.41 -15.80 15.78
C SER A 83 -22.52 -15.45 17.28
N ASP A 84 -21.44 -15.74 18.00
CA ASP A 84 -21.06 -15.07 19.25
C ASP A 84 -20.84 -13.56 19.00
N ASP A 85 -21.18 -12.72 19.99
CA ASP A 85 -21.07 -11.26 19.88
C ASP A 85 -19.64 -10.82 19.53
N GLN A 86 -18.63 -11.56 20.00
CA GLN A 86 -17.22 -11.28 19.70
C GLN A 86 -16.86 -11.52 18.23
N CYS A 87 -17.47 -12.53 17.59
CA CYS A 87 -17.20 -12.84 16.18
C CYS A 87 -17.68 -11.68 15.27
N LYS A 88 -18.85 -11.13 15.58
CA LYS A 88 -19.40 -9.94 14.90
C LYS A 88 -18.50 -8.72 15.09
N ILE A 89 -18.06 -8.46 16.32
CA ILE A 89 -17.16 -7.34 16.64
C ILE A 89 -15.87 -7.42 15.82
N LEU A 90 -15.23 -8.60 15.77
CA LEU A 90 -14.00 -8.80 15.00
C LEU A 90 -14.24 -8.66 13.49
N LEU A 91 -15.38 -9.11 12.98
CA LEU A 91 -15.74 -8.97 11.58
C LEU A 91 -15.93 -7.50 11.19
N ASP A 92 -16.65 -6.73 12.00
CA ASP A 92 -16.86 -5.31 11.77
C ASP A 92 -15.55 -4.52 11.85
N GLU A 93 -14.68 -4.84 12.83
CA GLU A 93 -13.36 -4.23 12.93
C GLU A 93 -12.50 -4.53 11.68
N ALA A 94 -12.54 -5.77 11.18
CA ALA A 94 -11.85 -6.17 9.95
C ALA A 94 -12.36 -5.39 8.73
N ILE A 95 -13.68 -5.24 8.60
CA ILE A 95 -14.31 -4.46 7.52
C ILE A 95 -13.88 -2.98 7.60
N ASP A 96 -13.80 -2.42 8.79
CA ASP A 96 -13.40 -1.02 8.96
C ASP A 96 -11.91 -0.81 8.72
N LYS A 97 -11.05 -1.77 9.10
CA LYS A 97 -9.64 -1.80 8.71
C LYS A 97 -9.48 -1.86 7.19
N LEU A 98 -10.25 -2.73 6.52
CA LEU A 98 -10.27 -2.84 5.04
C LEU A 98 -10.64 -1.50 4.41
N LYS A 99 -11.78 -0.91 4.78
CA LYS A 99 -12.23 0.41 4.27
C LYS A 99 -11.16 1.48 4.51
N THR A 100 -10.56 1.51 5.69
CA THR A 100 -9.53 2.49 6.06
C THR A 100 -8.28 2.32 5.21
N ASN A 101 -7.80 1.09 5.00
CA ASN A 101 -6.61 0.82 4.21
C ASN A 101 -6.84 1.08 2.72
N THR A 102 -8.02 0.78 2.17
CA THR A 102 -8.41 1.17 0.80
C THR A 102 -8.41 2.69 0.64
N LYS A 103 -9.02 3.45 1.57
CA LYS A 103 -8.97 4.91 1.56
C LYS A 103 -7.54 5.46 1.67
N ARG A 104 -6.66 4.81 2.43
CA ARG A 104 -5.23 5.19 2.51
C ARG A 104 -4.50 4.91 1.20
N LEU A 105 -4.79 3.78 0.55
CA LEU A 105 -4.21 3.40 -0.74
C LEU A 105 -4.56 4.44 -1.81
N VAL A 106 -5.84 4.79 -1.97
CA VAL A 106 -6.27 5.79 -2.96
C VAL A 106 -5.56 7.14 -2.73
N ARG A 107 -5.42 7.58 -1.47
CA ARG A 107 -4.66 8.81 -1.16
C ARG A 107 -3.17 8.69 -1.50
N ARG A 108 -2.57 7.51 -1.36
CA ARG A 108 -1.17 7.24 -1.75
C ARG A 108 -1.03 7.26 -3.28
N GLN A 109 -1.95 6.64 -4.00
CA GLN A 109 -1.99 6.66 -5.47
C GLN A 109 -2.10 8.10 -5.98
N ARG A 110 -3.02 8.93 -5.45
CA ARG A 110 -3.12 10.35 -5.82
C ARG A 110 -1.81 11.12 -5.59
N ARG A 111 -1.16 10.93 -4.43
CA ARG A 111 0.16 11.53 -4.19
C ARG A 111 1.21 11.06 -5.18
N ARG A 112 1.16 9.78 -5.59
CA ARG A 112 2.09 9.23 -6.59
C ARG A 112 1.87 9.87 -7.95
N PHE A 113 0.63 10.04 -8.41
CA PHE A 113 0.34 10.75 -9.66
C PHE A 113 0.82 12.20 -9.63
N ASN A 114 0.53 12.93 -8.54
CA ASN A 114 1.03 14.29 -8.38
C ASN A 114 2.56 14.35 -8.41
N ARG A 115 3.26 13.33 -7.88
CA ARG A 115 4.73 13.23 -7.99
C ARG A 115 5.19 12.92 -9.41
N LEU A 116 4.50 12.06 -10.15
CA LEU A 116 4.80 11.77 -11.56
C LEU A 116 4.74 13.04 -12.41
N GLN A 117 3.67 13.83 -12.26
CA GLN A 117 3.54 15.10 -12.94
C GLN A 117 4.58 16.13 -12.45
N SER A 118 4.66 16.35 -11.14
CA SER A 118 5.47 17.45 -10.58
C SER A 118 6.97 17.18 -10.58
N LEU A 119 7.45 15.94 -10.47
CA LEU A 119 8.89 15.61 -10.42
C LEU A 119 9.40 15.12 -11.77
N PHE A 120 8.63 14.27 -12.45
CA PHE A 120 9.08 13.60 -13.68
C PHE A 120 8.52 14.24 -14.95
N GLY A 121 7.72 15.31 -14.84
CA GLY A 121 7.19 16.03 -16.00
C GLY A 121 6.20 15.21 -16.84
N TRP A 122 5.58 14.16 -16.27
CA TRP A 122 4.65 13.32 -17.02
C TRP A 122 3.44 14.15 -17.44
N ASN A 123 3.18 14.18 -18.76
CA ASN A 123 1.97 14.77 -19.32
C ASN A 123 0.77 13.83 -19.03
N LEU A 124 0.14 14.02 -17.88
CA LEU A 124 -1.01 13.22 -17.45
C LEU A 124 -2.31 13.92 -17.86
N HIS A 125 -3.13 13.24 -18.67
CA HIS A 125 -4.49 13.68 -18.95
C HIS A 125 -5.43 13.29 -17.80
N TYR A 126 -6.22 14.25 -17.32
CA TYR A 126 -7.19 14.03 -16.25
C TYR A 126 -8.60 13.90 -16.82
N VAL A 127 -9.32 12.85 -16.40
CA VAL A 127 -10.70 12.57 -16.79
C VAL A 127 -11.51 12.47 -15.49
N ASP A 128 -12.52 13.34 -15.34
CA ASP A 128 -13.31 13.43 -14.11
C ASP A 128 -14.52 12.49 -14.15
N ALA A 129 -14.50 11.46 -13.32
CA ALA A 129 -15.60 10.51 -13.17
C ALA A 129 -16.51 10.82 -11.96
N THR A 130 -16.33 11.96 -11.28
CA THR A 130 -16.99 12.23 -9.99
C THR A 130 -18.50 12.24 -10.10
N GLU A 131 -19.07 12.99 -11.06
CA GLU A 131 -20.52 13.07 -11.23
C GLU A 131 -21.10 11.72 -11.67
N SER A 132 -20.42 11.02 -12.58
CA SER A 132 -20.77 9.63 -12.95
C SER A 132 -20.86 8.71 -11.73
N LEU A 133 -19.88 8.76 -10.82
CA LEU A 133 -19.90 7.96 -9.59
C LEU A 133 -20.98 8.39 -8.59
N LEU A 134 -21.37 9.68 -8.57
CA LEU A 134 -22.47 10.17 -7.72
C LEU A 134 -23.83 9.67 -8.19
N VAL A 135 -24.05 9.59 -9.50
CA VAL A 135 -25.33 9.10 -10.08
C VAL A 135 -25.40 7.58 -10.20
N LEU A 136 -24.37 6.84 -9.77
CA LEU A 136 -24.31 5.37 -9.80
C LEU A 136 -25.53 4.73 -9.14
N ALA A 137 -26.05 5.32 -8.07
CA ALA A 137 -27.24 4.85 -7.37
C ALA A 137 -28.57 5.40 -7.94
N ALA A 138 -28.51 6.40 -8.82
CA ALA A 138 -29.67 7.17 -9.30
C ALA A 138 -30.16 6.78 -10.70
N GLY A 139 -29.55 5.77 -11.35
CA GLY A 139 -30.02 5.20 -12.62
C GLY A 139 -29.50 5.87 -13.90
N ASN A 140 -28.89 7.06 -13.83
CA ASN A 140 -28.34 7.78 -14.99
C ASN A 140 -26.82 7.59 -15.17
N PHE A 141 -26.27 6.49 -14.64
CA PHE A 141 -24.84 6.21 -14.67
C PHE A 141 -24.27 6.12 -16.09
N GLU A 142 -24.91 5.34 -16.96
CA GLU A 142 -24.34 4.98 -18.26
C GLU A 142 -24.18 6.19 -19.19
N GLU A 143 -25.20 7.04 -19.24
CA GLU A 143 -25.19 8.28 -20.03
C GLU A 143 -24.16 9.27 -19.49
N THR A 144 -24.12 9.44 -18.16
CA THR A 144 -23.18 10.36 -17.50
C THR A 144 -21.73 9.88 -17.68
N TRP A 145 -21.48 8.58 -17.54
CA TRP A 145 -20.17 7.96 -17.76
C TRP A 145 -19.70 8.12 -19.20
N SER A 146 -20.60 7.87 -20.16
CA SER A 146 -20.30 8.04 -21.59
C SER A 146 -19.85 9.47 -21.89
N ARG A 147 -20.61 10.46 -21.42
CA ARG A 147 -20.33 11.89 -21.62
C ARG A 147 -19.08 12.39 -20.89
N GLN A 148 -18.83 11.94 -19.65
CA GLN A 148 -17.77 12.49 -18.80
C GLN A 148 -16.45 11.75 -18.85
N VAL A 149 -16.49 10.46 -19.18
CA VAL A 149 -15.31 9.59 -19.14
C VAL A 149 -14.97 9.07 -20.53
N VAL A 150 -15.94 8.46 -21.22
CA VAL A 150 -15.67 7.79 -22.50
C VAL A 150 -15.36 8.80 -23.59
N GLU A 151 -16.24 9.78 -23.83
CA GLU A 151 -16.06 10.78 -24.88
C GLU A 151 -14.75 11.57 -24.73
N PRO A 152 -14.40 12.14 -23.55
CA PRO A 152 -13.11 12.82 -23.38
C PRO A 152 -11.92 11.89 -23.60
N SER A 153 -11.98 10.65 -23.11
CA SER A 153 -10.89 9.68 -23.29
C SER A 153 -10.67 9.33 -24.77
N VAL A 154 -11.76 9.09 -25.51
CA VAL A 154 -11.71 8.82 -26.96
C VAL A 154 -11.15 10.02 -27.71
N ASN A 155 -11.54 11.24 -27.34
CA ASN A 155 -11.01 12.45 -27.97
C ASN A 155 -9.51 12.62 -27.72
N ILE A 156 -9.04 12.38 -26.49
CA ILE A 156 -7.61 12.40 -26.15
C ILE A 156 -6.85 11.38 -26.99
N ILE A 157 -7.34 10.14 -27.09
CA ILE A 157 -6.71 9.08 -27.88
C ILE A 157 -6.73 9.44 -29.38
N ARG A 158 -7.84 9.99 -29.88
CA ARG A 158 -7.97 10.40 -31.29
C ARG A 158 -6.99 11.53 -31.63
N SER A 159 -6.88 12.55 -30.77
CA SER A 159 -5.88 13.62 -30.93
C SER A 159 -4.47 13.05 -30.96
N PHE A 160 -4.12 12.17 -30.01
CA PHE A 160 -2.81 11.52 -29.99
C PHE A 160 -2.49 10.76 -31.29
N LEU A 161 -3.43 9.94 -31.78
CA LEU A 161 -3.24 9.17 -33.02
C LEU A 161 -3.19 10.04 -34.29
N ASN A 162 -3.82 11.23 -34.27
CA ASN A 162 -3.84 12.14 -35.41
C ASN A 162 -2.67 13.15 -35.38
N GLU A 163 -2.17 13.52 -34.20
CA GLU A 163 -1.00 14.39 -34.03
C GLU A 163 0.29 13.74 -34.58
N ASP A 164 0.38 12.40 -34.56
CA ASP A 164 1.44 11.64 -35.24
C ASP A 164 1.47 11.88 -36.76
N VAL A 165 0.38 12.37 -37.38
CA VAL A 165 0.30 12.63 -38.83
C VAL A 165 0.75 14.05 -39.20
N GLU A 166 0.65 15.03 -38.29
CA GLU A 166 1.06 16.43 -38.54
C GLU A 166 2.46 16.77 -37.97
N SER A 167 2.96 15.97 -37.02
CA SER A 167 4.26 16.22 -36.35
C SER A 167 5.50 15.85 -37.19
N ASP A 168 5.32 15.19 -38.34
CA ASP A 168 6.42 14.91 -39.30
C ASP A 168 6.97 16.18 -39.99
N LEU A 169 6.42 17.37 -39.70
CA LEU A 169 6.87 18.64 -40.26
C LEU A 169 7.57 19.58 -39.27
N ASN A 170 7.69 19.25 -37.96
CA ASN A 170 8.48 20.10 -37.06
C ASN A 170 8.99 19.38 -35.77
N PRO A 171 10.23 18.87 -35.74
CA PRO A 171 10.72 18.02 -34.64
C PRO A 171 11.18 18.74 -33.35
N GLU A 172 11.21 20.07 -33.26
CA GLU A 172 12.17 20.72 -32.35
C GLU A 172 11.65 21.41 -31.07
N THR A 173 10.34 21.63 -30.85
CA THR A 173 9.91 22.58 -29.79
C THR A 173 9.44 22.00 -28.46
N HIS A 174 8.89 20.79 -28.39
CA HIS A 174 8.32 20.29 -27.12
C HIS A 174 9.25 19.38 -26.31
N THR A 175 10.06 18.54 -26.95
CA THR A 175 10.87 17.52 -26.26
C THR A 175 12.10 18.10 -25.57
N ARG A 176 12.69 19.19 -26.10
CA ARG A 176 13.99 19.72 -25.65
C ARG A 176 13.88 20.52 -24.36
N ALA A 177 12.78 21.25 -24.15
CA ALA A 177 12.55 22.06 -22.95
C ALA A 177 12.16 21.23 -21.72
N ASP A 178 11.37 20.16 -21.91
CA ASP A 178 10.96 19.28 -20.81
C ASP A 178 12.07 18.33 -20.35
N ALA A 179 12.90 17.82 -21.28
CA ALA A 179 14.11 17.08 -20.93
C ALA A 179 15.08 17.92 -20.07
N GLN A 180 15.21 19.22 -20.38
CA GLN A 180 16.06 20.14 -19.63
C GLN A 180 15.49 20.51 -18.24
N ARG A 181 14.16 20.51 -18.08
CA ARG A 181 13.48 20.69 -16.79
C ARG A 181 13.56 19.46 -15.88
N ILE A 182 13.65 18.26 -16.43
CA ILE A 182 13.83 17.03 -15.66
C ILE A 182 15.28 16.90 -15.17
N ASP A 183 16.27 17.24 -16.01
CA ASP A 183 17.71 17.16 -15.69
C ASP A 183 18.14 18.15 -14.58
N THR A 184 17.50 19.32 -14.50
CA THR A 184 17.79 20.30 -13.42
C THR A 184 17.35 19.83 -12.03
N ARG A 185 16.42 18.87 -11.94
CA ARG A 185 15.95 18.32 -10.68
C ARG A 185 16.78 17.09 -10.40
N ASP A 186 17.82 17.29 -9.60
CA ASP A 186 18.72 16.27 -9.05
C ASP A 186 17.96 15.20 -8.23
N LEU A 187 17.15 14.37 -8.90
CA LEU A 187 16.20 13.41 -8.32
C LEU A 187 16.86 12.09 -7.95
N TRP A 188 18.02 11.80 -8.57
CA TRP A 188 18.70 10.51 -8.45
C TRP A 188 19.92 10.56 -7.53
N ARG A 189 20.38 11.75 -7.11
CA ARG A 189 21.45 11.85 -6.11
C ARG A 189 21.05 11.20 -4.81
N GLN A 190 21.86 10.25 -4.37
CA GLN A 190 21.64 9.54 -3.13
C GLN A 190 22.23 10.35 -1.98
N HIS A 191 21.39 10.72 -1.01
CA HIS A 191 21.82 11.29 0.25
C HIS A 191 21.67 10.26 1.37
N VAL A 192 22.66 10.16 2.25
CA VAL A 192 22.65 9.25 3.40
C VAL A 192 22.63 10.09 4.67
N CYS A 193 21.60 9.92 5.51
CA CYS A 193 21.55 10.55 6.82
C CYS A 193 22.10 9.60 7.90
N GLU A 194 23.35 9.81 8.29
CA GLU A 194 24.01 9.04 9.37
C GLU A 194 23.26 9.15 10.71
N ALA A 195 22.81 10.35 11.07
CA ALA A 195 22.06 10.59 12.31
C ALA A 195 20.69 9.88 12.39
N CYS A 196 20.23 9.30 11.28
CA CYS A 196 18.97 8.56 11.20
C CYS A 196 19.17 7.07 10.91
N GLY A 197 20.34 6.52 11.22
CA GLY A 197 20.66 5.11 10.98
C GLY A 197 20.88 4.84 9.50
N ASN A 198 21.72 5.66 8.86
CA ASN A 198 22.07 5.58 7.44
C ASN A 198 20.85 5.58 6.51
N ARG A 199 19.85 6.41 6.82
CA ARG A 199 18.63 6.51 6.00
C ARG A 199 18.99 7.04 4.62
N ILE A 200 18.71 6.25 3.59
CA ILE A 200 18.93 6.60 2.19
C ILE A 200 17.74 7.42 1.68
N LEU A 201 18.02 8.58 1.11
CA LEU A 201 17.05 9.52 0.52
C LEU A 201 17.48 9.81 -0.91
N ARG A 202 16.53 9.84 -1.85
CA ARG A 202 16.83 10.00 -3.27
C ARG A 202 16.37 11.37 -3.73
N GLY A 203 17.35 12.16 -4.12
CA GLY A 203 17.21 13.51 -4.63
C GLY A 203 17.22 14.61 -3.58
N ALA A 204 17.60 15.81 -4.02
CA ALA A 204 17.80 16.98 -3.15
C ALA A 204 16.52 17.37 -2.39
N HIS A 205 15.35 17.22 -3.01
CA HIS A 205 14.07 17.57 -2.39
C HIS A 205 13.70 16.65 -1.20
N GLU A 206 13.85 15.33 -1.37
CA GLU A 206 13.59 14.37 -0.28
C GLU A 206 14.59 14.56 0.87
N TRP A 207 15.85 14.84 0.53
CA TRP A 207 16.89 15.17 1.49
C TRP A 207 16.55 16.41 2.34
N GLU A 208 16.17 17.51 1.69
CA GLU A 208 15.86 18.76 2.38
C GLU A 208 14.65 18.61 3.31
N GLN A 209 13.56 17.98 2.83
CA GLN A 209 12.39 17.71 3.67
C GLN A 209 12.72 16.82 4.87
N HIS A 210 13.56 15.80 4.66
CA HIS A 210 14.01 14.95 5.76
C HIS A 210 14.78 15.76 6.83
N ARG A 211 15.74 16.58 6.39
CA ARG A 211 16.59 17.40 7.28
C ARG A 211 15.76 18.39 8.11
N GLN A 212 14.70 18.93 7.53
CA GLN A 212 13.77 19.83 8.21
C GLN A 212 12.75 19.10 9.11
N GLY A 213 12.63 17.78 8.99
CA GLY A 213 11.68 16.96 9.73
C GLY A 213 11.94 16.96 11.25
N ARG A 214 10.86 17.02 12.04
CA ARG A 214 10.93 17.01 13.52
C ARG A 214 11.75 15.83 14.07
N GLY A 215 11.59 14.64 13.50
CA GLY A 215 12.32 13.45 13.91
C GLY A 215 13.82 13.53 13.67
N HIS A 216 14.24 14.03 12.50
CA HIS A 216 15.65 14.27 12.19
C HIS A 216 16.27 15.29 13.16
N ARG A 217 15.58 16.43 13.37
CA ARG A 217 16.05 17.47 14.31
C ARG A 217 16.25 16.93 15.74
N LYS A 218 15.32 16.11 16.25
CA LYS A 218 15.47 15.49 17.58
C LYS A 218 16.70 14.58 17.66
N ARG A 219 16.94 13.74 16.65
CA ARG A 219 18.10 12.84 16.59
C ARG A 219 19.42 13.62 16.50
N MET A 220 19.47 14.67 15.68
CA MET A 220 20.63 15.56 15.59
C MET A 220 20.97 16.23 16.92
N LEU A 221 19.96 16.73 17.65
CA LEU A 221 20.15 17.32 18.97
C LEU A 221 20.68 16.28 19.98
N SER A 222 20.14 15.06 19.98
CA SER A 222 20.61 13.97 20.84
C SER A 222 22.07 13.59 20.55
N LEU A 223 22.43 13.51 19.27
CA LEU A 223 23.79 13.18 18.82
C LEU A 223 24.80 14.28 19.19
N LYS A 224 24.40 15.56 19.11
CA LYS A 224 25.23 16.68 19.58
C LYS A 224 25.49 16.61 21.09
N LYS A 225 24.45 16.31 21.89
CA LYS A 225 24.59 16.14 23.35
C LYS A 225 25.51 14.97 23.72
N TYR A 226 25.37 13.84 23.03
CA TYR A 226 26.21 12.67 23.26
C TYR A 226 27.69 12.94 22.89
N LYS A 227 27.94 13.61 21.76
CA LYS A 227 29.30 14.02 21.38
C LYS A 227 29.91 14.98 22.40
N GLN A 228 29.14 15.94 22.92
CA GLN A 228 29.62 16.83 23.97
C GLN A 228 30.02 16.06 25.24
N TYR A 229 29.17 15.13 25.69
CA TYR A 229 29.46 14.28 26.85
C TYR A 229 30.75 13.43 26.68
N LEU A 230 31.02 12.93 25.47
CA LEU A 230 32.26 12.19 25.19
C LEU A 230 33.51 13.08 25.24
N LEU A 231 33.45 14.28 24.65
CA LEU A 231 34.54 15.25 24.72
C LEU A 231 34.83 15.70 26.16
N ASP A 232 33.78 15.88 26.95
CA ASP A 232 33.89 16.23 28.38
C ASP A 232 34.49 15.08 29.20
N ARG A 233 34.36 13.82 28.76
CA ARG A 233 35.00 12.65 29.40
C ARG A 233 36.45 12.46 29.00
N GLU A 234 36.81 12.73 27.75
CA GLU A 234 38.19 12.60 27.25
C GLU A 234 39.10 13.68 27.84
N THR A 235 38.55 14.88 28.11
CA THR A 235 39.27 15.98 28.79
C THR A 235 39.50 15.75 30.29
N LEU A 236 38.85 14.75 30.89
CA LEU A 236 39.01 14.35 32.30
C LEU A 236 39.89 13.10 32.48
N ALA A 237 40.45 12.51 31.40
CA ALA A 237 41.38 11.40 31.52
C ALA A 237 42.77 11.92 31.98
N PRO A 238 43.27 11.54 33.17
CA PRO A 238 44.58 11.99 33.62
C PRO A 238 45.68 11.40 32.74
N SER A 239 46.61 12.27 32.33
CA SER A 239 47.88 11.92 31.68
C SER A 239 48.68 10.99 32.59
N ILE A 240 48.53 9.69 32.44
CA ILE A 240 49.47 8.73 33.03
C ILE A 240 50.69 8.70 32.11
N SER A 241 51.64 9.60 32.38
CA SER A 241 52.97 9.60 31.80
C SER A 241 54.00 9.48 32.91
N GLY A 242 54.72 8.35 32.89
CA GLY A 242 56.11 8.19 33.32
C GLY A 242 56.45 8.47 34.77
#